data_AF-A0A8H3CNB9-F1
#
_entry.id   AF-A0A8H3CNB9-F1
#
_cell.length_a   1.000
_cell.length_b   1.000
_cell.length_c   1.000
_cell.angle_alpha   90.00
_cell.angle_beta   90.00
_cell.angle_gamma   90.00
#
_symmetry.space_group_name_H-M   'P 1'
#
loop_
_entity.id
_entity.type
_entity.pdbx_description
1 polymer ?
#
loop_
_entity_poly.entity_id
_entity_poly.type
_entity_poly.pdbx_seq_one_letter_code
_entity_poly.pdbx_strand_id
1 'polypeptide(L)'
;YGEFRTGKTQLAHTLSVMAQLPLEMGGASGKVTYIDTEGTFRPDRIRAIADRFGVDPEQTLENITYARAYNSEHQMELIQEAGIRFAEEKNFRLLIVDSIMALFRTDYSGRGELSERQQKLAQMLAKLAKLSEEFNAS
;
A
#
# COMPACT_ATOMS: atom_id res chain seq x y z
N TYR A 1 -5.80 -5.34 -13.54
CA TYR A 1 -4.61 -5.49 -14.40
C TYR A 1 -4.45 -4.20 -15.22
N GLY A 2 -3.23 -3.66 -15.30
CA GLY A 2 -2.89 -2.53 -16.19
C GLY A 2 -1.38 -2.52 -16.41
N GLU A 3 -0.90 -2.05 -17.54
CA GLU A 3 0.54 -2.07 -17.91
C GLU A 3 1.42 -1.25 -16.96
N PHE A 4 2.73 -1.54 -16.93
CA PHE A 4 3.71 -0.70 -16.23
C PHE A 4 3.57 0.74 -16.75
N ARG A 5 3.52 1.74 -15.86
CA ARG A 5 3.35 3.18 -16.19
C ARG A 5 1.92 3.65 -16.57
N THR A 6 0.87 2.86 -16.37
CA THR A 6 -0.54 3.32 -16.56
C THR A 6 -1.09 4.22 -15.43
N GLY A 7 -0.22 4.89 -14.66
CA GLY A 7 -0.65 5.82 -13.60
C GLY A 7 -1.02 5.18 -12.26
N LYS A 8 -0.93 3.86 -12.07
CA LYS A 8 -1.25 3.18 -10.79
C LYS A 8 -0.45 3.74 -9.62
N THR A 9 0.87 3.84 -9.77
CA THR A 9 1.73 4.44 -8.74
C THR A 9 1.39 5.91 -8.51
N GLN A 10 1.03 6.68 -9.55
CA GLN A 10 0.61 8.08 -9.36
C GLN A 10 -0.72 8.18 -8.59
N LEU A 11 -1.66 7.27 -8.86
CA LEU A 11 -2.89 7.15 -8.10
C LEU A 11 -2.59 6.77 -6.65
N ALA A 12 -1.69 5.82 -6.41
CA ALA A 12 -1.27 5.42 -5.07
C ALA A 12 -0.65 6.57 -4.27
N HIS A 13 0.24 7.37 -4.88
CA HIS A 13 0.77 8.58 -4.26
C HIS A 13 -0.33 9.60 -3.95
N THR A 14 -1.27 9.80 -4.88
CA THR A 14 -2.39 10.73 -4.69
C THR A 14 -3.28 10.29 -3.53
N LEU A 15 -3.67 9.02 -3.50
CA LEU A 15 -4.48 8.44 -2.42
C LEU A 15 -3.76 8.52 -1.07
N SER A 16 -2.43 8.37 -1.05
CA SER A 16 -1.62 8.49 0.17
C SER A 16 -1.70 9.88 0.80
N VAL A 17 -1.88 10.93 -0.02
CA VAL A 17 -2.11 12.29 0.47
C VAL A 17 -3.58 12.50 0.82
N MET A 18 -4.50 12.08 -0.06
CA MET A 18 -5.94 12.28 0.13
C MET A 18 -6.48 11.61 1.40
N ALA A 19 -5.99 10.41 1.75
CA ALA A 19 -6.43 9.71 2.97
C ALA A 19 -6.15 10.50 4.26
N GLN A 20 -5.17 11.39 4.24
CA GLN A 20 -4.79 12.23 5.38
C GLN A 20 -5.62 13.51 5.48
N LEU A 21 -6.29 13.91 4.40
CA LEU A 21 -7.09 15.13 4.40
C LEU A 21 -8.28 15.01 5.36
N PRO A 22 -8.79 16.15 5.86
CA PRO A 22 -10.02 16.17 6.64
C PRO A 22 -11.22 15.57 5.89
N LEU A 23 -12.22 15.10 6.64
CA LEU A 23 -13.46 14.54 6.08
C LEU A 23 -14.19 15.55 5.19
N GLU A 24 -14.19 16.83 5.54
CA GLU A 24 -14.77 17.92 4.76
C GLU A 24 -14.09 18.15 3.40
N MET A 25 -12.85 17.67 3.24
CA MET A 25 -12.10 17.65 1.98
C MET A 25 -12.16 16.29 1.27
N GLY A 26 -12.99 15.36 1.76
CA GLY A 26 -13.16 14.02 1.22
C GLY A 26 -12.04 13.04 1.59
N GLY A 27 -11.22 13.37 2.59
CA GLY A 27 -10.21 12.46 3.15
C GLY A 27 -10.74 11.63 4.31
N ALA A 28 -9.84 10.97 5.04
CA ALA A 28 -10.17 10.11 6.17
C ALA A 28 -9.48 10.54 7.49
N SER A 29 -8.80 11.69 7.49
CA SER A 29 -7.98 12.21 8.59
C SER A 29 -6.99 11.17 9.15
N GLY A 30 -6.48 10.28 8.29
CA GLY A 30 -5.77 9.09 8.73
C GLY A 30 -4.40 8.90 8.09
N LYS A 31 -3.53 8.20 8.83
CA LYS A 31 -2.21 7.76 8.37
C LYS A 31 -2.32 6.64 7.34
N VAL A 32 -1.23 6.47 6.59
CA VAL A 32 -1.16 5.53 5.46
C VAL A 32 0.02 4.58 5.66
N THR A 33 -0.17 3.31 5.32
CA THR A 33 0.93 2.36 5.16
C THR A 33 1.12 2.08 3.67
N TYR A 34 2.35 2.22 3.17
CA TYR A 34 2.72 1.99 1.77
C TYR A 34 3.76 0.88 1.69
N ILE A 35 3.36 -0.27 1.14
CA ILE A 35 4.24 -1.41 0.83
C ILE A 35 4.60 -1.35 -0.65
N ASP A 36 5.87 -1.13 -0.93
CA ASP A 36 6.41 -0.99 -2.29
C ASP A 36 7.23 -2.23 -2.66
N THR A 37 6.89 -2.85 -3.78
CA THR A 37 7.56 -4.06 -4.26
C THR A 37 8.57 -3.78 -5.37
N GLU A 38 8.49 -2.61 -6.01
CA GLU A 38 9.27 -2.26 -7.20
C GLU A 38 10.20 -1.05 -6.97
N GLY A 39 10.18 -0.44 -5.78
CA GLY A 39 10.98 0.75 -5.50
C GLY A 39 10.45 1.99 -6.23
N THR A 40 9.13 2.10 -6.35
CA THR A 40 8.42 3.13 -7.11
C THR A 40 7.98 4.32 -6.27
N PHE A 41 8.01 4.21 -4.94
CA PHE A 41 7.68 5.32 -4.05
C PHE A 41 8.67 6.49 -4.22
N ARG A 42 8.16 7.71 -4.29
CA ARG A 42 8.94 8.93 -4.49
C ARG A 42 8.48 10.01 -3.50
N PRO A 43 9.24 10.28 -2.43
CA PRO A 43 8.90 11.33 -1.45
C PRO A 43 8.61 12.69 -2.09
N ASP A 44 9.39 13.08 -3.10
CA ASP A 44 9.18 14.37 -3.79
C ASP A 44 7.84 14.44 -4.53
N ARG A 45 7.29 13.28 -4.95
CA ARG A 45 5.95 13.23 -5.53
C ARG A 45 4.88 13.39 -4.47
N ILE A 46 5.07 12.85 -3.26
CA ILE A 46 4.18 13.09 -2.12
C ILE A 46 4.15 14.58 -1.79
N ARG A 47 5.33 15.22 -1.65
CA ARG A 47 5.42 16.66 -1.37
C ARG A 47 4.71 17.51 -2.42
N ALA A 48 4.99 17.25 -3.69
CA ALA A 48 4.36 17.98 -4.78
C ALA A 48 2.83 17.80 -4.85
N ILE A 49 2.30 16.68 -4.34
CA ILE A 49 0.85 16.46 -4.23
C ILE A 49 0.29 17.17 -2.99
N ALA A 50 0.98 17.09 -1.85
CA ALA A 50 0.62 17.81 -0.62
C ALA A 50 0.50 19.33 -0.87
N ASP A 51 1.49 19.92 -1.56
CA ASP A 51 1.47 21.34 -1.95
C ASP A 51 0.22 21.71 -2.77
N ARG A 52 -0.23 20.82 -3.66
CA ARG A 52 -1.43 21.05 -4.49
C ARG A 52 -2.73 21.02 -3.68
N PHE A 53 -2.76 20.24 -2.61
CA PHE A 53 -3.88 20.20 -1.67
C PHE A 53 -3.77 21.27 -0.58
N GLY A 54 -2.67 22.03 -0.52
CA GLY A 54 -2.46 23.09 0.46
C GLY A 54 -2.18 22.56 1.88
N VAL A 55 -1.61 21.37 2.00
CA VAL A 55 -1.26 20.75 3.29
C VAL A 55 0.26 20.64 3.45
N ASP A 56 0.73 20.54 4.70
CA ASP A 56 2.16 20.51 5.01
C ASP A 56 2.84 19.26 4.39
N PRO A 57 3.83 19.43 3.50
CA PRO A 57 4.48 18.31 2.81
C PRO A 57 5.25 17.35 3.72
N GLU A 58 5.90 17.87 4.77
CA GLU A 58 6.75 17.05 5.64
C GLU A 58 5.89 16.25 6.63
N GLN A 59 4.86 16.88 7.20
CA GLN A 59 3.87 16.18 8.02
C GLN A 59 3.12 15.12 7.21
N THR A 60 2.78 15.43 5.94
CA THR A 60 2.16 14.45 5.04
C THR A 60 3.06 13.24 4.82
N LEU A 61 4.37 13.45 4.67
CA LEU A 61 5.33 12.38 4.49
C LEU A 61 5.54 11.56 5.77
N GLU A 62 5.61 12.22 6.93
CA GLU A 62 5.74 11.58 8.25
C GLU A 62 4.56 10.64 8.58
N ASN A 63 3.36 10.99 8.11
CA ASN A 63 2.15 10.18 8.25
C ASN A 63 2.09 8.97 7.31
N ILE A 64 3.07 8.78 6.43
CA ILE A 64 3.17 7.61 5.54
C ILE A 64 4.24 6.66 6.07
N THR A 65 3.81 5.52 6.61
CA THR A 65 4.70 4.41 6.94
C THR A 65 5.09 3.69 5.66
N TYR A 66 6.34 3.85 5.22
CA TYR A 66 6.86 3.19 4.02
C TYR A 66 7.65 1.91 4.36
N ALA A 67 7.40 0.83 3.61
CA ALA A 67 8.20 -0.38 3.65
C ALA A 67 8.44 -0.94 2.25
N ARG A 68 9.63 -1.50 2.01
CA ARG A 68 9.97 -2.16 0.75
C ARG A 68 9.99 -3.67 0.92
N ALA A 69 9.15 -4.37 0.16
CA ALA A 69 9.18 -5.83 0.07
C ALA A 69 10.22 -6.28 -0.97
N TYR A 70 10.94 -7.36 -0.65
CA TYR A 70 12.02 -7.89 -1.50
C TYR A 70 11.68 -9.24 -2.12
N ASN A 71 10.72 -9.98 -1.55
CA ASN A 71 10.15 -11.21 -2.08
C ASN A 71 8.71 -11.37 -1.56
N SER A 72 7.97 -12.35 -2.08
CA SER A 72 6.55 -12.58 -1.77
C SER A 72 6.29 -12.98 -0.31
N GLU A 73 7.25 -13.61 0.35
CA GLU A 73 7.15 -13.97 1.78
C GLU A 73 7.29 -12.74 2.66
N HIS A 74 8.33 -11.92 2.44
CA HIS A 74 8.52 -10.65 3.12
C HIS A 74 7.35 -9.69 2.86
N GLN A 75 6.76 -9.71 1.65
CA GLN A 75 5.55 -8.95 1.36
C GLN A 75 4.37 -9.38 2.26
N MET A 76 4.20 -10.67 2.52
CA MET A 76 3.18 -11.19 3.42
C MET A 76 3.45 -10.81 4.89
N GLU A 77 4.71 -10.84 5.32
CA GLU A 77 5.12 -10.41 6.66
C GLU A 77 4.77 -8.93 6.89
N LEU A 78 5.12 -8.05 5.95
CA LEU A 78 4.80 -6.62 6.03
C LEU A 78 3.29 -6.35 6.07
N ILE A 79 2.48 -7.14 5.36
CA ILE A 79 1.00 -7.04 5.43
C ILE A 79 0.50 -7.45 6.82
N GLN A 80 1.09 -8.46 7.44
CA GLN A 80 0.73 -8.88 8.80
C GLN A 80 1.12 -7.82 9.83
N GLU A 81 2.32 -7.27 9.74
CA GLU A 81 2.78 -6.17 10.58
C GLU A 81 1.90 -4.92 10.42
N ALA A 82 1.50 -4.60 9.19
CA ALA A 82 0.55 -3.51 8.93
C ALA A 82 -0.78 -3.76 9.63
N GLY A 83 -1.30 -5.00 9.62
CA GLY A 83 -2.52 -5.36 10.33
C GLY A 83 -2.42 -5.18 11.86
N ILE A 84 -1.29 -5.56 12.45
CA ILE A 84 -1.02 -5.34 13.89
C ILE A 84 -1.01 -3.84 14.19
N ARG A 85 -0.31 -3.06 13.36
CA ARG A 85 -0.24 -1.61 13.52
C ARG A 85 -1.61 -0.94 13.39
N PHE A 86 -2.47 -1.39 12.48
CA PHE A 86 -3.85 -0.88 12.35
C PHE A 86 -4.70 -1.19 13.60
N ALA A 87 -4.43 -2.31 14.27
CA ALA A 87 -5.10 -2.65 15.52
C ALA A 87 -4.62 -1.80 16.71
N GLU A 88 -3.32 -1.51 16.78
CA GLU A 88 -2.71 -0.74 17.87
C GLU A 88 -2.92 0.77 17.71
N GLU A 89 -2.68 1.29 16.50
CA GLU A 89 -2.77 2.70 16.15
C GLU A 89 -4.09 2.98 15.42
N LYS A 90 -5.11 3.46 16.15
CA LYS A 90 -6.47 3.73 15.63
C LYS A 90 -6.57 4.77 14.50
N ASN A 91 -5.46 5.34 14.05
CA ASN A 91 -5.46 6.43 13.08
C ASN A 91 -5.02 6.01 11.66
N PHE A 92 -4.70 4.73 11.41
CA PHE A 92 -4.46 4.29 10.03
C PHE A 92 -5.77 4.04 9.28
N ARG A 93 -5.84 4.51 8.03
CA ARG A 93 -7.06 4.46 7.21
C ARG A 93 -6.88 3.87 5.83
N LEU A 94 -5.64 3.68 5.38
CA LEU A 94 -5.31 3.20 4.05
C LEU A 94 -4.04 2.35 4.06
N LEU A 95 -4.13 1.15 3.46
CA LEU A 95 -2.99 0.26 3.20
C LEU A 95 -2.81 0.13 1.68
N ILE A 96 -1.68 0.60 1.17
CA ILE A 96 -1.32 0.47 -0.24
C ILE A 96 -0.28 -0.64 -0.41
N VAL A 97 -0.51 -1.50 -1.40
CA VAL A 97 0.47 -2.49 -1.87
C VAL A 97 0.73 -2.29 -3.36
N ASP A 98 1.86 -1.69 -3.72
CA ASP A 98 2.23 -1.35 -5.11
C ASP A 98 3.54 -2.07 -5.52
N SER A 99 3.54 -3.11 -6.34
CA SER A 99 2.45 -3.91 -6.93
C SER A 99 2.36 -5.29 -6.28
N ILE A 100 1.15 -5.78 -5.98
CA ILE A 100 0.96 -7.10 -5.33
C ILE A 100 1.55 -8.29 -6.12
N MET A 101 1.55 -8.23 -7.45
CA MET A 101 1.96 -9.34 -8.32
C MET A 101 3.45 -9.35 -8.68
N ALA A 102 4.17 -8.26 -8.42
CA ALA A 102 5.52 -8.09 -8.97
C ALA A 102 6.49 -9.18 -8.45
N LEU A 103 6.48 -9.41 -7.14
CA LEU A 103 7.35 -10.39 -6.50
C LEU A 103 6.92 -11.83 -6.82
N PHE A 104 5.61 -12.11 -6.85
CA PHE A 104 5.09 -13.42 -7.25
C PHE A 104 5.46 -13.84 -8.68
N ARG A 105 5.64 -12.89 -9.61
CA ARG A 105 6.12 -13.24 -10.97
C ARG A 105 7.59 -13.62 -11.00
N THR A 106 8.37 -13.12 -10.04
CA THR A 106 9.82 -13.34 -9.95
C THR A 106 10.09 -14.63 -9.17
N ASP A 107 9.42 -14.80 -8.02
CA ASP A 107 9.61 -15.94 -7.12
C ASP A 107 9.03 -17.24 -7.70
N TYR A 108 8.02 -17.16 -8.56
CA TYR A 108 7.31 -18.32 -9.12
C TYR A 108 7.25 -18.25 -10.64
N SER A 109 8.39 -18.50 -11.28
CA SER A 109 8.57 -18.38 -12.74
C SER A 109 8.43 -19.72 -13.47
N GLY A 110 8.47 -20.85 -12.77
CA GLY A 110 8.38 -22.20 -13.33
C GLY A 110 6.95 -22.68 -13.58
N ARG A 111 6.73 -23.50 -14.63
CA ARG A 111 5.41 -24.09 -14.93
C ARG A 111 4.89 -25.02 -13.82
N GLY A 112 5.79 -25.65 -13.06
CA GLY A 112 5.42 -26.50 -11.91
C GLY A 112 4.99 -25.73 -10.68
N GLU A 113 5.26 -24.42 -10.62
CA GLU A 113 5.04 -23.57 -9.45
C GLU A 113 3.71 -22.81 -9.52
N LEU A 114 2.96 -22.96 -10.61
CA LEU A 114 1.72 -22.22 -10.84
C LEU A 114 0.70 -22.46 -9.70
N SER A 115 0.55 -23.71 -9.25
CA SER A 115 -0.39 -24.04 -8.17
C SER A 115 0.02 -23.38 -6.85
N GLU A 116 1.31 -23.44 -6.50
CA GLU A 116 1.83 -22.85 -5.26
C GLU A 116 1.67 -21.32 -5.28
N ARG A 117 2.03 -20.69 -6.40
CA ARG A 117 1.83 -19.26 -6.62
C ARG A 117 0.38 -18.85 -6.41
N GLN A 118 -0.57 -19.57 -7.00
CA GLN A 118 -2.00 -19.27 -6.85
C GLN A 118 -2.45 -19.45 -5.40
N GLN A 119 -1.97 -20.47 -4.71
CA GLN A 119 -2.31 -20.71 -3.31
C GLN A 119 -1.79 -19.58 -2.40
N LYS A 120 -0.51 -19.21 -2.49
CA LYS A 120 0.08 -18.14 -1.67
C LYS A 120 -0.54 -16.77 -1.99
N LEU A 121 -0.80 -16.49 -3.26
CA LEU A 121 -1.48 -15.27 -3.68
C LEU A 121 -2.91 -15.20 -3.12
N ALA A 122 -3.67 -16.31 -3.17
CA ALA A 122 -5.01 -16.38 -2.61
C ALA A 122 -5.01 -16.11 -1.10
N GLN A 123 -4.03 -16.66 -0.37
CA GLN A 123 -3.85 -16.38 1.07
C GLN A 123 -3.58 -14.88 1.31
N MET A 124 -2.76 -14.24 0.49
CA MET A 124 -2.45 -12.82 0.62
C MET A 124 -3.69 -11.95 0.38
N LEU A 125 -4.44 -12.25 -0.68
CA LEU A 125 -5.68 -11.53 -1.01
C LEU A 125 -6.74 -11.72 0.08
N ALA A 126 -6.89 -12.93 0.61
CA ALA A 126 -7.81 -13.21 1.71
C ALA A 126 -7.42 -12.43 2.98
N LYS A 127 -6.12 -12.31 3.27
CA LYS A 127 -5.63 -11.50 4.39
C LYS A 127 -5.93 -10.02 4.19
N LEU A 128 -5.67 -9.46 3.01
CA LEU A 128 -5.98 -8.07 2.70
C LEU A 128 -7.48 -7.77 2.79
N ALA A 129 -8.33 -8.67 2.26
CA ALA A 129 -9.79 -8.54 2.38
C ALA A 129 -10.23 -8.51 3.84
N LYS A 130 -9.71 -9.43 4.66
CA LYS A 130 -9.98 -9.46 6.10
C LYS A 130 -9.55 -8.19 6.82
N LEU A 131 -8.36 -7.65 6.51
CA LEU A 131 -7.90 -6.38 7.09
C LEU A 131 -8.81 -5.20 6.69
N SER A 132 -9.27 -5.17 5.43
CA SER A 132 -10.22 -4.14 4.97
C SER A 132 -11.54 -4.19 5.75
N GLU A 133 -12.08 -5.39 5.96
CA GLU A 133 -13.32 -5.62 6.74
C GLU A 133 -13.15 -5.28 8.23
N GLU A 134 -12.04 -5.69 8.86
CA GLU A 134 -11.80 -5.49 10.29
C GLU A 134 -11.59 -4.02 10.66
N PHE A 135 -10.91 -3.25 9.79
CA PHE A 135 -10.49 -1.88 10.11
C PHE A 135 -11.26 -0.79 9.35
N ASN A 136 -12.27 -1.15 8.55
CA ASN A 136 -12.91 -0.25 7.58
C ASN A 136 -11.87 0.51 6.73
N ALA A 137 -10.75 -0.16 6.43
CA ALA A 137 -9.67 0.39 5.64
C ALA A 137 -9.96 0.13 4.17
N SER A 138 -9.83 1.18 3.35
CA SER A 138 -9.91 1.05 1.88
C SER A 138 -8.60 0.57 1.28
#